data_AF-A0A957XYB6-F1
#
_entry.id   AF-A0A957XYB6-F1
#
_cell.length_a   1.000
_cell.length_b   1.000
_cell.length_c   1.000
_cell.angle_alpha   90.00
_cell.angle_beta   90.00
_cell.angle_gamma   90.00
#
_symmetry.space_group_name_H-M   'P 1'
#
loop_
_entity.id
_entity.type
_entity.pdbx_description
1 polymer ?
#
loop_
_entity_poly.entity_id
_entity_poly.type
_entity_poly.pdbx_seq_one_letter_code
_entity_poly.pdbx_strand_id
1 'polypeptide(L)'
;LHNVLAVVLVANAGLALFWHLTNGRFQQFLPRPHGFFDQAILQARFYLNGIFKNGEHPFSKTYRQKLNPLQQISYFGLLNVLLPFQIITGALMWGVQQWPEIANMLGGLPYLAPFHTLIAWLFATFVVAHIYLTTTGESVEGDIRAMITGWENVPVHEAH
;
A
#
# COMPACT_ATOMS: atom_id res chain seq x y z
N LEU A 1 -1.08 15.87 -19.54
CA LEU A 1 -1.64 15.71 -18.18
C LEU A 1 -1.05 14.50 -17.44
N HIS A 2 -1.19 13.28 -17.98
CA HIS A 2 -0.68 12.06 -17.33
C HIS A 2 0.78 12.14 -16.88
N ASN A 3 1.73 12.53 -17.75
CA ASN A 3 3.15 12.60 -17.40
C ASN A 3 3.44 13.63 -16.29
N VAL A 4 2.70 14.74 -16.24
CA VAL A 4 2.85 15.74 -15.17
C VAL A 4 2.41 15.15 -13.83
N LEU A 5 1.27 14.46 -13.79
CA LEU A 5 0.80 13.76 -12.60
C LEU A 5 1.76 12.64 -12.18
N ALA A 6 2.36 11.93 -13.13
CA ALA A 6 3.37 10.92 -12.86
C ALA A 6 4.62 11.53 -12.20
N VAL A 7 5.12 12.67 -12.69
CA VAL A 7 6.25 13.38 -12.07
C VAL A 7 5.91 13.83 -10.65
N VAL A 8 4.71 14.39 -10.43
CA VAL A 8 4.25 14.78 -9.09
C VAL A 8 4.19 13.56 -8.15
N LEU A 9 3.64 12.44 -8.62
CA LEU A 9 3.57 11.19 -7.86
C LEU A 9 4.96 10.67 -7.48
N VAL A 10 5.89 10.64 -8.43
CA VAL A 10 7.28 10.20 -8.20
C VAL A 10 7.99 11.12 -7.21
N ALA A 11 7.83 12.44 -7.33
CA ALA A 11 8.39 13.39 -6.39
C ALA A 11 7.83 13.17 -4.97
N ASN A 12 6.51 13.01 -4.84
CA ASN A 12 5.86 12.72 -3.55
C ASN A 12 6.36 11.40 -2.95
N ALA A 13 6.48 10.34 -3.76
CA ALA A 13 7.01 9.06 -3.31
C ALA A 13 8.47 9.16 -2.84
N GLY A 14 9.29 9.94 -3.55
CA GLY A 14 10.67 10.23 -3.16
C GLY A 14 10.76 10.97 -1.82
N LEU A 15 9.92 11.99 -1.61
CA LEU A 15 9.84 12.71 -0.34
C LEU A 15 9.38 11.79 0.82
N ALA A 16 8.37 10.96 0.58
CA ALA A 16 7.90 9.99 1.57
C ALA A 16 9.00 8.98 1.93
N LEU A 17 9.68 8.42 0.92
CA LEU A 17 10.80 7.50 1.14
C LEU A 17 11.90 8.16 1.96
N PHE A 18 12.30 9.39 1.61
CA PHE A 18 13.30 10.16 2.36
C PHE A 18 12.89 10.37 3.82
N TRP A 19 11.63 10.76 4.07
CA TRP A 19 11.09 10.92 5.42
C TRP A 19 11.13 9.62 6.24
N HIS A 20 10.79 8.49 5.63
CA HIS A 20 10.78 7.19 6.31
C HIS A 20 12.20 6.68 6.61
N LEU A 21 13.15 6.90 5.71
CA LEU A 21 14.56 6.54 5.92
C LEU A 21 15.20 7.37 7.03
N THR A 22 14.97 8.68 7.05
CA THR A 22 15.56 9.60 8.04
C THR A 22 14.98 9.44 9.45
N ASN A 23 13.70 9.11 9.59
CA ASN A 23 13.06 8.92 10.91
C ASN A 23 13.23 7.50 11.49
N GLY A 24 13.88 6.58 10.80
CA GLY A 24 14.11 5.21 11.30
C GLY A 24 12.83 4.38 11.53
N ARG A 25 11.67 4.84 11.05
CA ARG A 25 10.35 4.19 11.25
C ARG A 25 10.08 3.02 10.29
N PHE A 26 11.09 2.57 9.54
CA PHE A 26 10.97 1.46 8.59
C PHE A 26 10.63 0.12 9.28
N GLN A 27 11.02 -0.04 10.55
CA GLN A 27 10.76 -1.27 11.32
C GLN A 27 9.27 -1.61 11.44
N GLN A 28 8.37 -0.63 11.29
CA GLN A 28 6.92 -0.84 11.34
C GLN A 28 6.36 -1.55 10.09
N PHE A 29 7.12 -1.57 8.98
CA PHE A 29 6.73 -2.20 7.73
C PHE A 29 7.31 -3.62 7.56
N LEU A 30 8.18 -4.06 8.48
CA LEU A 30 8.79 -5.38 8.41
C LEU A 30 7.89 -6.45 9.06
N PRO A 31 7.55 -7.53 8.33
CA PRO A 31 6.80 -8.65 8.88
C PRO A 31 7.53 -9.27 10.09
N ARG A 32 6.77 -9.69 11.10
CA ARG A 32 7.34 -10.49 12.20
C ARG A 32 7.65 -11.91 11.70
N PRO A 33 8.80 -12.50 12.08
CA PRO A 33 9.17 -13.83 11.59
C PRO A 33 8.30 -14.98 12.13
N HIS A 34 7.61 -14.79 13.27
CA HIS A 34 6.78 -15.83 13.90
C HIS A 34 5.31 -15.42 13.95
N GLY A 35 4.39 -16.30 13.52
CA GLY A 35 2.94 -16.12 13.61
C GLY A 35 2.31 -15.16 12.61
N PHE A 36 3.09 -14.54 11.71
CA PHE A 36 2.59 -13.56 10.76
C PHE A 36 1.58 -14.13 9.76
N PHE A 37 1.84 -15.31 9.21
CA PHE A 37 0.93 -15.96 8.27
C PHE A 37 -0.40 -16.33 8.91
N ASP A 38 -0.37 -16.87 10.13
CA ASP A 38 -1.58 -17.22 10.88
C ASP A 38 -2.43 -15.97 11.16
N GLN A 39 -1.79 -14.88 11.59
CA GLN A 39 -2.49 -13.60 11.82
C GLN A 39 -3.00 -12.99 10.52
N ALA A 40 -2.26 -13.09 9.41
CA ALA A 40 -2.72 -12.62 8.11
C ALA A 40 -3.95 -13.39 7.62
N ILE A 41 -3.97 -14.71 7.79
CA ILE A 41 -5.13 -15.56 7.46
C ILE A 41 -6.32 -15.22 8.36
N LEU A 42 -6.09 -15.04 9.66
CA LEU A 42 -7.13 -14.64 10.62
C LEU A 42 -7.75 -13.29 10.22
N GLN A 43 -6.91 -12.32 9.89
CA GLN A 43 -7.32 -10.99 9.44
C GLN A 43 -8.10 -11.05 8.12
N ALA A 44 -7.67 -11.91 7.18
CA ALA A 44 -8.38 -12.11 5.91
C ALA A 44 -9.77 -12.72 6.15
N ARG A 45 -9.87 -13.75 6.99
CA ARG A 45 -11.14 -14.36 7.38
C ARG A 45 -12.09 -13.36 8.05
N PHE A 46 -11.54 -12.49 8.89
CA PHE A 46 -12.32 -11.41 9.51
C PHE A 46 -12.94 -10.49 8.46
N TYR A 47 -12.14 -9.95 7.52
CA TYR A 47 -12.67 -9.04 6.50
C TYR A 47 -13.60 -9.72 5.49
N LEU A 48 -13.43 -11.02 5.23
CA LEU A 48 -14.29 -11.76 4.31
C LEU A 48 -15.62 -12.20 4.92
N ASN A 49 -15.69 -12.41 6.25
CA ASN A 49 -16.88 -13.00 6.89
C ASN A 49 -17.16 -12.42 8.27
N GLY A 50 -16.14 -12.27 9.12
CA GLY A 50 -16.27 -11.82 10.51
C GLY A 50 -16.91 -10.43 10.65
N ILE A 51 -16.59 -9.51 9.73
CA ILE A 51 -17.14 -8.15 9.74
C ILE A 51 -18.67 -8.13 9.62
N PHE A 52 -19.25 -9.03 8.82
CA PHE A 52 -20.70 -9.12 8.64
C PHE A 52 -21.42 -9.78 9.83
N LYS A 53 -20.66 -10.38 10.74
CA LYS A 53 -21.17 -11.05 11.94
C LYS A 53 -20.98 -10.24 13.22
N ASN A 54 -20.60 -8.96 13.11
CA ASN A 54 -20.23 -8.10 14.24
C ASN A 54 -19.14 -8.75 15.13
N GLY A 55 -18.23 -9.53 14.53
CA GLY A 55 -17.10 -10.08 15.26
C GLY A 55 -16.13 -8.98 15.72
N GLU A 56 -15.42 -9.20 16.81
CA GLU A 56 -14.36 -8.28 17.24
C GLU A 56 -13.17 -8.34 16.28
N HIS A 57 -12.57 -7.17 16.01
CA HIS A 57 -11.42 -7.07 15.12
C HIS A 57 -10.21 -7.80 15.74
N PRO A 58 -9.59 -8.77 15.05
CA PRO A 58 -8.58 -9.67 15.65
C PRO A 58 -7.23 -8.99 15.95
N PHE A 59 -7.08 -7.72 15.56
CA PHE A 59 -5.87 -6.95 15.74
C PHE A 59 -6.19 -5.63 16.47
N SER A 60 -5.58 -5.42 17.63
CA SER A 60 -5.58 -4.16 18.35
C SER A 60 -4.36 -3.34 17.99
N LYS A 61 -4.58 -2.10 17.51
CA LYS A 61 -3.49 -1.16 17.21
C LYS A 61 -2.80 -0.78 18.52
N THR A 62 -1.46 -0.80 18.53
CA THR A 62 -0.66 -0.27 19.65
C THR A 62 0.31 0.78 19.13
N TYR A 63 0.86 1.63 20.01
CA TYR A 63 1.86 2.63 19.61
C TYR A 63 3.04 2.03 18.83
N ARG A 64 3.45 0.81 19.21
CA ARG A 64 4.54 0.06 18.56
C ARG A 64 4.10 -0.74 17.33
N GLN A 65 2.81 -1.03 17.18
CA GLN A 65 2.24 -1.82 16.07
C GLN A 65 0.99 -1.14 15.52
N LYS A 66 1.20 -0.24 14.56
CA LYS A 66 0.11 0.52 13.93
C LYS A 66 -0.57 -0.23 12.78
N LEU A 67 0.14 -1.16 12.15
CA LEU A 67 -0.31 -1.85 10.94
C LEU A 67 -0.68 -3.30 11.23
N ASN A 68 -1.85 -3.71 10.78
CA ASN A 68 -2.22 -5.12 10.80
C ASN A 68 -1.38 -5.90 9.75
N PRO A 69 -1.29 -7.24 9.83
CA PRO A 69 -0.49 -8.03 8.91
C PRO A 69 -0.87 -7.86 7.44
N LEU A 70 -2.17 -7.76 7.11
CA LEU A 70 -2.60 -7.54 5.72
C LEU A 70 -2.14 -6.18 5.18
N GLN A 71 -2.24 -5.12 5.97
CA GLN A 71 -1.75 -3.79 5.64
C GLN A 71 -0.23 -3.82 5.43
N GLN A 72 0.53 -4.54 6.27
CA GLN A 72 1.98 -4.70 6.07
C GLN A 72 2.30 -5.37 4.72
N ILE A 73 1.61 -6.47 4.37
CA ILE A 73 1.77 -7.14 3.08
C ILE A 73 1.41 -6.19 1.94
N SER A 74 0.27 -5.50 2.04
CA SER A 74 -0.21 -4.57 1.03
C SER A 74 0.78 -3.43 0.82
N TYR A 75 1.24 -2.76 1.89
CA TYR A 75 2.22 -1.68 1.78
C TYR A 75 3.57 -2.16 1.26
N PHE A 76 4.02 -3.34 1.68
CA PHE A 76 5.24 -3.93 1.16
C PHE A 76 5.13 -4.15 -0.36
N GLY A 77 4.06 -4.82 -0.81
CA GLY A 77 3.82 -5.07 -2.24
C GLY A 77 3.61 -3.78 -3.03
N LEU A 78 2.87 -2.80 -2.51
CA LEU A 78 2.63 -1.54 -3.21
C LEU A 78 3.91 -0.72 -3.36
N LEU A 79 4.65 -0.51 -2.26
CA LEU A 79 5.78 0.41 -2.24
C LEU A 79 7.05 -0.20 -2.84
N ASN A 80 7.25 -1.52 -2.71
CA ASN A 80 8.48 -2.17 -3.16
C ASN A 80 8.32 -2.97 -4.46
N VAL A 81 7.09 -3.23 -4.91
CA VAL A 81 6.83 -4.02 -6.12
C VAL A 81 6.03 -3.21 -7.14
N LEU A 82 4.76 -2.94 -6.84
CA LEU A 82 3.83 -2.32 -7.81
C LEU A 82 4.28 -0.90 -8.21
N LEU A 83 4.61 -0.04 -7.25
CA LEU A 83 4.98 1.35 -7.53
C LEU A 83 6.29 1.46 -8.32
N PRO A 84 7.39 0.78 -7.93
CA PRO A 84 8.60 0.75 -8.74
C PRO A 84 8.37 0.23 -10.16
N PHE A 85 7.61 -0.86 -10.33
CA PHE A 85 7.33 -1.38 -11.67
C PHE A 85 6.46 -0.44 -12.50
N GLN A 86 5.48 0.25 -11.89
CA GLN A 86 4.69 1.27 -12.59
C GLN A 86 5.55 2.43 -13.08
N ILE A 87 6.49 2.89 -12.24
CA ILE A 87 7.42 3.97 -12.58
C ILE A 87 8.36 3.52 -13.70
N ILE A 88 8.98 2.34 -13.59
CA ILE A 88 9.92 1.81 -14.57
C ILE A 88 9.24 1.64 -15.93
N THR A 89 8.09 0.95 -15.98
CA THR A 89 7.36 0.72 -17.23
C THR A 89 6.90 2.04 -17.86
N GLY A 90 6.40 3.00 -17.05
CA GLY A 90 6.01 4.32 -17.53
C GLY A 90 7.19 5.15 -18.06
N ALA A 91 8.34 5.12 -17.38
CA ALA A 91 9.55 5.81 -17.80
C ALA A 91 10.11 5.24 -19.12
N LEU A 92 10.11 3.90 -19.27
CA LEU A 92 10.54 3.24 -20.51
C LEU A 92 9.61 3.55 -21.69
N MET A 93 8.30 3.58 -21.46
CA MET A 93 7.33 3.99 -22.48
C MET A 93 7.48 5.47 -22.86
N TRP A 94 7.75 6.34 -21.88
CA TRP A 94 8.00 7.77 -22.15
C TRP A 94 9.30 7.97 -22.94
N GLY A 95 10.38 7.26 -22.58
CA GLY A 95 11.68 7.35 -23.24
C GLY A 95 11.82 6.54 -24.54
N VAL A 96 10.77 5.85 -25.00
CA VAL A 96 10.87 4.87 -26.10
C VAL A 96 11.38 5.49 -27.41
N GLN A 97 11.10 6.76 -27.69
CA GLN A 97 11.55 7.43 -28.91
C GLN A 97 13.03 7.83 -28.84
N GLN A 98 13.55 8.06 -27.64
CA GLN A 98 14.90 8.54 -27.40
C GLN A 98 15.87 7.37 -27.18
N TRP A 99 15.43 6.33 -26.48
CA TRP A 99 16.23 5.15 -26.14
C TRP A 99 15.50 3.85 -26.51
N PRO A 100 15.23 3.62 -27.80
CA PRO A 100 14.47 2.46 -28.25
C PRO A 100 15.14 1.13 -27.88
N GLU A 101 16.48 1.07 -27.87
CA GLU A 101 17.22 -0.14 -27.51
C GLU A 101 16.89 -0.62 -26.09
N ILE A 102 16.82 0.29 -25.11
CA ILE A 102 16.53 -0.05 -23.72
C ILE A 102 15.10 -0.57 -23.58
N ALA A 103 14.14 0.07 -24.25
CA ALA A 103 12.75 -0.39 -24.25
C ALA A 103 12.59 -1.75 -24.93
N ASN A 104 13.33 -1.98 -26.03
CA ASN A 104 13.28 -3.23 -26.79
C ASN A 104 13.88 -4.42 -26.03
N MET A 105 14.84 -4.21 -25.12
CA MET A 105 15.34 -5.26 -24.22
C MET A 105 14.24 -5.91 -23.37
N LEU A 106 13.15 -5.18 -23.10
CA LEU A 106 11.99 -5.67 -22.34
C LEU A 106 10.78 -5.97 -23.25
N GLY A 107 11.00 -6.16 -24.55
CA GLY A 107 9.98 -6.49 -25.54
C GLY A 107 9.32 -5.27 -26.20
N GLY A 108 9.70 -4.04 -25.84
CA GLY A 108 9.15 -2.81 -26.42
C GLY A 108 7.69 -2.55 -26.06
N LEU A 109 7.06 -1.61 -26.78
CA LEU A 109 5.67 -1.20 -26.51
C LEU A 109 4.64 -2.34 -26.47
N PRO A 110 4.70 -3.39 -27.31
CA PRO A 110 3.75 -4.49 -27.26
C PRO A 110 3.70 -5.23 -25.92
N TYR A 111 4.80 -5.23 -25.15
CA TYR A 111 4.85 -5.82 -23.81
C TYR A 111 4.74 -4.77 -22.71
N LEU A 112 5.44 -3.63 -22.85
CA LEU A 112 5.43 -2.56 -21.84
C LEU A 112 4.03 -1.99 -21.60
N ALA A 113 3.26 -1.71 -22.67
CA ALA A 113 1.94 -1.11 -22.55
C ALA A 113 0.92 -2.00 -21.80
N PRO A 114 0.73 -3.29 -22.15
CA PRO A 114 -0.17 -4.15 -21.38
C PRO A 114 0.30 -4.39 -19.95
N PHE A 115 1.61 -4.51 -19.70
CA PHE A 115 2.13 -4.64 -18.33
C PHE A 115 1.89 -3.39 -17.48
N HIS A 116 2.18 -2.20 -18.01
CA HIS A 116 1.90 -0.94 -17.34
C HIS A 116 0.39 -0.77 -17.05
N THR A 117 -0.45 -1.21 -17.99
CA THR A 117 -1.91 -1.17 -17.83
C THR A 117 -2.39 -2.17 -16.77
N LEU A 118 -1.83 -3.40 -16.75
CA LEU A 118 -2.14 -4.40 -15.73
C LEU A 118 -1.79 -3.90 -14.33
N ILE A 119 -0.61 -3.33 -14.15
CA ILE A 119 -0.17 -2.77 -12.85
C ILE A 119 -1.10 -1.60 -12.45
N ALA A 120 -1.50 -0.74 -13.39
CA ALA A 120 -2.48 0.32 -13.13
C ALA A 120 -3.84 -0.23 -12.65
N TRP A 121 -4.32 -1.35 -13.22
CA TRP A 121 -5.54 -2.01 -12.76
C TRP A 121 -5.41 -2.61 -11.36
N LEU A 122 -4.23 -3.16 -11.02
CA LEU A 122 -3.95 -3.62 -9.66
C LEU A 122 -3.97 -2.46 -8.65
N PHE A 123 -3.40 -1.30 -9.00
CA PHE A 123 -3.52 -0.08 -8.19
C PHE A 123 -4.97 0.37 -8.05
N ALA A 124 -5.74 0.41 -9.13
CA ALA A 124 -7.15 0.79 -9.09
C ALA A 124 -7.95 -0.14 -8.14
N THR A 125 -7.71 -1.45 -8.23
CA THR A 125 -8.33 -2.45 -7.37
C THR A 125 -7.95 -2.22 -5.90
N PHE A 126 -6.67 -1.96 -5.63
CA PHE A 126 -6.21 -1.61 -4.30
C PHE A 126 -6.90 -0.34 -3.76
N VAL A 127 -7.02 0.72 -4.56
CA VAL A 127 -7.68 1.97 -4.13
C VAL A 127 -9.13 1.71 -3.74
N VAL A 128 -9.88 0.94 -4.55
CA VAL A 128 -11.27 0.58 -4.24
C VAL A 128 -11.35 -0.21 -2.93
N ALA A 129 -10.54 -1.25 -2.78
CA ALA A 129 -10.51 -2.04 -1.56
C ALA A 129 -10.06 -1.23 -0.33
N HIS A 130 -9.08 -0.34 -0.51
CA HIS A 130 -8.54 0.51 0.55
C HIS A 130 -9.60 1.48 1.07
N ILE A 131 -10.29 2.20 0.17
CA ILE A 131 -11.37 3.12 0.54
C ILE A 131 -12.50 2.37 1.26
N TYR A 132 -12.87 1.19 0.79
CA TYR A 132 -13.86 0.36 1.47
C TYR A 132 -13.39 0.03 2.90
N LEU A 133 -12.18 -0.52 3.05
CA LEU A 133 -11.67 -0.94 4.35
C LEU A 133 -11.49 0.24 5.33
N THR A 134 -11.18 1.45 4.87
CA THR A 134 -11.12 2.62 5.77
C THR A 134 -12.48 3.05 6.32
N THR A 135 -13.58 2.57 5.74
CA THR A 135 -14.94 2.79 6.28
C THR A 135 -15.37 1.72 7.27
N THR A 136 -14.55 0.69 7.48
CA THR A 136 -14.87 -0.48 8.32
C THR A 136 -14.27 -0.43 9.73
N GLY A 137 -13.72 0.72 10.14
CA GLY A 137 -13.22 0.95 11.50
C GLY A 137 -14.35 1.15 12.52
N GLU A 138 -14.01 1.62 13.73
CA GLU A 138 -14.99 1.90 14.80
C GLU A 138 -16.10 2.87 14.37
N SER A 139 -15.75 3.80 13.48
CA SER A 139 -16.70 4.67 12.79
C SER A 139 -16.28 4.80 11.33
N VAL A 140 -17.27 5.05 10.46
CA VAL A 140 -17.08 5.18 9.00
C VAL A 140 -16.03 6.24 8.63
N GLU A 141 -15.91 7.30 9.44
CA GLU A 141 -14.98 8.40 9.21
C GLU A 141 -13.72 8.32 10.08
N GLY A 142 -13.64 7.37 11.02
CA GLY A 142 -12.59 7.34 12.04
C GLY A 142 -11.19 7.26 11.46
N ASP A 143 -10.94 6.25 10.62
CA ASP A 143 -9.64 6.07 9.97
C ASP A 143 -9.32 7.22 9.00
N ILE A 144 -10.32 7.74 8.26
CA ILE A 144 -10.14 8.85 7.31
C ILE A 144 -9.74 10.13 8.06
N ARG A 145 -10.42 10.43 9.17
CA ARG A 145 -10.11 11.59 10.03
C ARG A 145 -8.72 11.44 10.63
N ALA A 146 -8.32 10.25 11.03
CA ALA A 146 -6.97 9.99 11.53
C ALA A 146 -5.90 10.25 10.45
N MET A 147 -6.16 9.90 9.19
CA MET A 147 -5.25 10.22 8.07
C MET A 147 -5.11 11.72 7.82
N ILE A 148 -6.19 12.49 7.95
CA ILE A 148 -6.18 13.95 7.71
C ILE A 148 -5.54 14.70 8.89
N THR A 149 -5.91 14.34 10.11
CA THR A 149 -5.48 15.06 11.32
C THR A 149 -4.13 14.58 11.86
N GLY A 150 -3.73 13.35 11.51
CA GLY A 150 -2.55 12.68 12.06
C GLY A 150 -2.75 12.09 13.45
N TRP A 151 -3.95 12.18 14.02
CA TRP A 151 -4.27 11.73 15.38
C TRP A 151 -5.36 10.66 15.36
N GLU A 152 -5.14 9.58 16.11
CA GLU A 152 -6.08 8.47 16.26
C GLU A 152 -6.31 8.22 17.76
N ASN A 153 -7.57 7.99 18.15
CA ASN A 153 -7.89 7.53 19.49
C ASN A 153 -7.61 6.03 19.56
N VAL A 154 -6.64 5.63 20.38
CA VAL A 154 -6.28 4.23 20.56
C VAL A 154 -6.83 3.77 21.92
N PRO A 155 -7.63 2.69 21.98
CA PRO A 155 -8.05 2.12 23.25
C PRO A 155 -6.84 1.76 24.12
N VAL A 156 -6.84 2.23 25.37
CA VAL A 156 -5.81 1.84 26.33
C VAL A 156 -6.15 0.45 26.83
N HIS A 157 -5.48 -0.57 26.29
CA HIS A 157 -5.54 -1.91 26.87
C HIS A 157 -4.56 -1.96 28.05
N GLU A 158 -5.09 -2.03 29.27
CA GLU A 158 -4.26 -2.30 30.46
C GLU A 158 -3.54 -3.64 30.26
N ALA A 159 -2.23 -3.63 30.48
CA ALA A 159 -1.43 -4.84 30.47
C ALA A 159 -1.83 -5.66 31.71
N HIS A 160 -2.60 -6.72 31.50
CA HIS A 160 -2.75 -7.81 32.47
C HIS A 160 -1.54 -8.74 32.39
#